data_AF-A0A1B6E8Y7-F1
#
_entry.id   AF-A0A1B6E8Y7-F1
#
_cell.length_a   1.000
_cell.length_b   1.000
_cell.length_c   1.000
_cell.angle_alpha   90.00
_cell.angle_beta   90.00
_cell.angle_gamma   90.00
#
_symmetry.space_group_name_H-M   'P 1'
#
loop_
_entity.id
_entity.type
_entity.pdbx_description
1 polymer ?
#
loop_
_entity_poly.entity_id
_entity_poly.type
_entity_poly.pdbx_seq_one_letter_code
_entity_poly.pdbx_strand_id
1 'polypeptide(L)'
;FYMGYGVTLYTTHTLYGSFLKPVNYKMNPSTLEIGAIKSLYKYDPGFVYNKGTQKRHFTYVFGETRSNIILNSSYISCGYLTPVEDFMLPTWQHTTNYYYNTVPLWQTINDGNWNFIEKFIRKFAMENKLDLVITTGIFENLSMEDDDGYTQELFMVPFQELLPIPKYIWKHVFNPKDKSCIVFIVHNNPFSEIPLSLCSNICKEYGWPDDLTDSKKGAMTCCSYENIKEIIKFMPETECKVILRNDIIDLLVN
;
A
#
# COMPACT_ATOMS: atom_id res chain seq x y z
N PHE A 1 9.62 11.25 2.14
CA PHE A 1 10.01 10.05 1.38
C PHE A 1 11.30 9.51 1.97
N TYR A 2 11.35 8.25 2.34
CA TYR A 2 12.59 7.55 2.68
C TYR A 2 12.84 6.49 1.59
N MET A 3 13.99 6.57 0.91
CA MET A 3 14.31 5.74 -0.28
C MET A 3 15.52 4.85 -0.03
N GLY A 4 15.47 3.61 -0.55
CA GLY A 4 16.60 2.69 -0.64
C GLY A 4 16.69 2.13 -2.07
N TYR A 5 17.87 2.16 -2.68
CA TYR A 5 18.13 1.61 -4.04
C TYR A 5 17.13 2.02 -5.14
N GLY A 6 16.61 3.24 -5.09
CA GLY A 6 15.64 3.75 -6.09
C GLY A 6 14.19 3.35 -5.84
N VAL A 7 13.89 2.77 -4.67
CA VAL A 7 12.54 2.43 -4.21
C VAL A 7 12.20 3.27 -2.99
N THR A 8 11.00 3.82 -2.94
CA THR A 8 10.48 4.47 -1.73
C THR A 8 10.02 3.40 -0.75
N LEU A 9 10.66 3.34 0.42
CA LEU A 9 10.33 2.41 1.48
C LEU A 9 9.07 2.84 2.23
N TYR A 10 8.93 4.14 2.47
CA TYR A 10 7.72 4.73 3.03
C TYR A 10 7.57 6.23 2.74
N THR A 11 6.34 6.70 2.86
CA THR A 11 5.95 8.11 2.91
C THR A 11 5.23 8.40 4.21
N THR A 12 5.27 9.66 4.65
CA THR A 12 4.51 10.14 5.80
C THR A 12 3.84 11.44 5.43
N HIS A 13 2.55 11.56 5.76
CA HIS A 13 1.77 12.78 5.57
C HIS A 13 0.74 12.94 6.70
N THR A 14 0.20 14.15 6.80
CA THR A 14 -0.92 14.42 7.71
C THR A 14 -2.23 14.34 6.96
N LEU A 15 -3.15 13.54 7.48
CA LEU A 15 -4.54 13.45 7.06
C LEU A 15 -5.38 14.36 7.96
N TYR A 16 -5.79 15.52 7.45
CA TYR A 16 -6.50 16.56 8.21
C TYR A 16 -7.99 16.28 8.36
N GLY A 17 -8.38 15.21 9.06
CA GLY A 17 -9.78 14.82 9.24
C GLY A 17 -10.65 15.90 9.90
N SER A 18 -10.06 16.80 10.70
CA SER A 18 -10.80 17.93 11.28
C SER A 18 -11.25 19.00 10.27
N PHE A 19 -10.59 19.07 9.11
CA PHE A 19 -10.84 20.07 8.06
C PHE A 19 -11.31 19.46 6.73
N LEU A 20 -11.07 18.17 6.51
CA LEU A 20 -11.44 17.46 5.28
C LEU A 20 -12.96 17.53 5.07
N LYS A 21 -13.35 18.07 3.91
CA LYS A 21 -14.70 17.97 3.37
C LYS A 21 -14.73 16.86 2.32
N PRO A 22 -15.90 16.24 2.04
CA PRO A 22 -16.06 15.39 0.87
C PRO A 22 -15.51 16.13 -0.36
N VAL A 23 -14.47 15.59 -0.98
CA VAL A 23 -13.68 16.30 -2.00
C VAL A 23 -14.53 16.46 -3.26
N ASN A 24 -14.99 17.68 -3.54
CA ASN A 24 -15.71 18.03 -4.78
C ASN A 24 -14.76 18.38 -5.94
N TYR A 25 -13.51 18.74 -5.65
CA TYR A 25 -12.49 19.04 -6.67
C TYR A 25 -11.33 18.05 -6.55
N LYS A 26 -11.22 17.19 -7.55
CA LYS A 26 -10.05 16.33 -7.76
C LYS A 26 -9.24 16.95 -8.88
N MET A 27 -7.95 17.21 -8.68
CA MET A 27 -7.06 17.27 -9.84
C MET A 27 -7.29 15.98 -10.64
N ASN A 28 -7.63 16.11 -11.92
CA ASN A 28 -7.56 14.97 -12.83
C ASN A 28 -6.10 14.51 -12.76
N PRO A 29 -5.80 13.29 -12.30
CA PRO A 29 -4.42 12.83 -12.28
C PRO A 29 -3.95 12.84 -13.73
N SER A 30 -3.06 13.78 -14.05
CA SER A 30 -2.26 13.67 -15.26
C SER A 30 -1.47 12.38 -15.19
N THR A 31 -0.97 11.93 -16.33
CA THR A 31 0.03 10.85 -16.38
C THR A 31 1.10 11.07 -15.31
N LEU A 32 1.39 10.04 -14.51
CA LEU A 32 2.41 10.08 -13.45
C LEU A 32 3.71 10.68 -13.99
N GLU A 33 4.30 11.58 -13.22
CA GLU A 33 5.52 12.27 -13.62
C GLU A 33 6.76 11.56 -13.07
N ILE A 34 7.83 11.55 -13.87
CA ILE A 34 9.17 11.16 -13.41
C ILE A 34 9.75 12.24 -12.48
N GLY A 35 9.26 13.49 -12.59
CA GLY A 35 9.77 14.64 -11.86
C GLY A 35 11.11 15.15 -12.42
N ALA A 36 11.69 16.14 -11.73
CA ALA A 36 12.90 16.83 -12.18
C ALA A 36 14.18 15.98 -12.04
N ILE A 37 14.21 15.02 -11.11
CA ILE A 37 15.41 14.24 -10.78
C ILE A 37 15.37 12.89 -11.50
N LYS A 38 15.52 12.93 -12.82
CA LYS A 38 15.50 11.72 -13.67
C LYS A 38 16.58 10.69 -13.28
N SER A 39 17.69 11.15 -12.69
CA SER A 39 18.78 10.28 -12.23
C SER A 39 18.40 9.32 -11.10
N LEU A 40 17.23 9.49 -10.47
CA LEU A 40 16.70 8.51 -9.52
C LEU A 40 16.30 7.18 -10.18
N TYR A 41 16.01 7.20 -11.48
CA TYR A 41 15.53 6.03 -12.21
C TYR A 41 16.59 5.48 -13.16
N LYS A 42 16.96 4.21 -12.97
CA LYS A 42 17.79 3.44 -13.92
C LYS A 42 16.96 2.78 -15.05
N TYR A 43 15.65 2.97 -15.02
CA TYR A 43 14.66 2.44 -15.97
C TYR A 43 13.62 3.52 -16.29
N ASP A 44 12.79 3.31 -17.31
CA ASP A 44 11.61 4.16 -17.55
C ASP A 44 10.40 3.59 -16.78
N PRO A 45 9.90 4.29 -15.73
CA PRO A 45 8.77 3.81 -14.95
C PRO A 45 7.50 3.61 -15.80
N GLY A 46 7.20 4.50 -16.74
CA GLY A 46 6.02 4.37 -17.59
C GLY A 46 6.08 3.14 -18.48
N PHE A 47 7.27 2.82 -18.98
CA PHE A 47 7.50 1.64 -19.80
C PHE A 47 7.33 0.32 -19.02
N VAL A 48 7.83 0.24 -17.78
CA VAL A 48 7.78 -1.01 -16.99
C VAL A 48 6.38 -1.35 -16.50
N TYR A 49 5.55 -0.35 -16.22
CA TYR A 49 4.14 -0.56 -15.86
C TYR A 49 3.23 -0.87 -17.06
N ASN A 50 3.71 -0.79 -18.30
CA ASN A 50 2.94 -1.19 -19.48
C ASN A 50 2.66 -2.70 -19.48
N LYS A 51 1.40 -3.12 -19.71
CA LYS A 51 1.00 -4.54 -19.71
C LYS A 51 1.78 -5.42 -20.71
N GLY A 52 2.17 -4.88 -21.87
CA GLY A 52 2.98 -5.60 -22.85
C GLY A 52 4.42 -5.83 -22.39
N THR A 53 4.97 -4.88 -21.61
CA THR A 53 6.26 -5.07 -20.92
C THR A 53 6.15 -6.08 -19.79
N GLN A 54 5.10 -5.97 -18.97
CA GLN A 54 4.81 -6.96 -17.92
C GLN A 54 4.68 -8.37 -18.49
N LYS A 55 3.98 -8.55 -19.62
CA LYS A 55 3.89 -9.86 -20.30
C LYS A 55 5.28 -10.42 -20.63
N ARG A 56 6.14 -9.61 -21.24
CA ARG A 56 7.51 -10.06 -21.58
C ARG A 56 8.32 -10.43 -20.34
N HIS A 57 8.26 -9.60 -19.30
CA HIS A 57 9.00 -9.83 -18.06
C HIS A 57 8.48 -11.04 -17.28
N PHE A 58 7.15 -11.21 -17.17
CA PHE A 58 6.56 -12.35 -16.47
C PHE A 58 6.69 -13.65 -17.25
N THR A 59 6.67 -13.62 -18.59
CA THR A 59 7.00 -14.81 -19.38
C THR A 59 8.46 -15.22 -19.19
N TYR A 60 9.37 -14.25 -19.06
CA TYR A 60 10.77 -14.53 -18.73
C TYR A 60 10.95 -15.12 -17.32
N VAL A 61 10.24 -14.60 -16.32
CA VAL A 61 10.37 -15.04 -14.93
C VAL A 61 9.63 -16.35 -14.66
N PHE A 62 8.39 -16.48 -15.14
CA PHE A 62 7.51 -17.59 -14.76
C PHE A 62 7.28 -18.65 -15.83
N GLY A 63 7.74 -18.42 -17.06
CA GLY A 63 7.30 -19.20 -18.21
C GLY A 63 5.94 -18.74 -18.76
N GLU A 64 5.59 -19.25 -19.94
CA GLU A 64 4.44 -18.79 -20.71
C GLU A 64 3.10 -19.15 -20.05
N THR A 65 2.98 -20.35 -19.46
CA THR A 65 1.70 -20.85 -18.95
C THR A 65 1.30 -20.08 -17.70
N ARG A 66 2.21 -20.00 -16.72
CA ARG A 66 2.02 -19.27 -15.48
C ARG A 66 1.85 -17.77 -15.71
N SER A 67 2.65 -17.18 -16.60
CA SER A 67 2.49 -15.76 -16.97
C SER A 67 1.11 -15.46 -17.54
N ASN A 68 0.56 -16.33 -18.39
CA ASN A 68 -0.77 -16.13 -18.96
C ASN A 68 -1.87 -16.25 -17.91
N ILE A 69 -1.79 -17.23 -16.99
CA ILE A 69 -2.74 -17.38 -15.87
C ILE A 69 -2.75 -16.11 -14.99
N ILE A 70 -1.56 -15.65 -14.60
CA ILE A 70 -1.39 -14.46 -13.77
C ILE A 70 -1.98 -13.23 -14.46
N LEU A 71 -1.58 -12.96 -15.71
CA LEU A 71 -1.96 -11.74 -16.43
C LEU A 71 -3.40 -11.71 -16.92
N ASN A 72 -4.06 -12.87 -17.02
CA ASN A 72 -5.49 -12.96 -17.26
C ASN A 72 -6.31 -12.58 -16.02
N SER A 73 -5.75 -12.74 -14.81
CA SER A 73 -6.42 -12.45 -13.55
C SER A 73 -6.10 -11.05 -13.01
N SER A 74 -4.85 -10.61 -13.10
CA SER A 74 -4.39 -9.35 -12.52
C SER A 74 -3.12 -8.86 -13.22
N TYR A 75 -2.80 -7.59 -13.05
CA TYR A 75 -1.58 -6.98 -13.57
C TYR A 75 -1.04 -6.02 -12.51
N ILE A 76 0.21 -5.61 -12.64
CA ILE A 76 0.81 -4.68 -11.68
C ILE A 76 0.45 -3.24 -12.06
N SER A 77 -0.14 -2.51 -11.12
CA SER A 77 -0.45 -1.09 -11.23
C SER A 77 0.39 -0.27 -10.26
N CYS A 78 0.38 1.05 -10.46
CA CYS A 78 1.00 1.99 -9.53
C CYS A 78 0.10 2.15 -8.30
N GLY A 79 0.50 1.57 -7.17
CA GLY A 79 -0.12 1.80 -5.87
C GLY A 79 0.45 3.04 -5.21
N TYR A 80 -0.38 4.04 -4.90
CA TYR A 80 0.08 5.25 -4.22
C TYR A 80 0.41 4.98 -2.75
N LEU A 81 1.52 5.53 -2.26
CA LEU A 81 1.86 5.53 -0.84
C LEU A 81 1.15 6.67 -0.11
N THR A 82 1.13 7.86 -0.70
CA THR A 82 0.30 8.99 -0.26
C THR A 82 -0.79 9.27 -1.30
N PRO A 83 -2.07 8.95 -1.01
CA PRO A 83 -3.18 9.17 -1.93
C PRO A 83 -3.44 10.66 -2.18
N VAL A 84 -3.87 10.98 -3.40
CA VAL A 84 -4.26 12.36 -3.76
C VAL A 84 -5.49 12.82 -2.95
N GLU A 85 -6.39 11.90 -2.62
CA GLU A 85 -7.61 12.17 -1.84
C GLU A 85 -7.35 12.61 -0.39
N ASP A 86 -6.14 12.42 0.12
CA ASP A 86 -5.79 12.82 1.49
C ASP A 86 -5.43 14.32 1.57
N PHE A 87 -5.33 15.01 0.42
CA PHE A 87 -5.00 16.43 0.33
C PHE A 87 -6.14 17.30 -0.20
N MET A 88 -6.32 18.46 0.42
CA MET A 88 -7.35 19.44 0.06
C MET A 88 -6.89 20.45 -0.99
N LEU A 89 -5.63 20.87 -0.93
CA LEU A 89 -5.09 21.90 -1.81
C LEU A 89 -4.60 21.27 -3.11
N PRO A 90 -4.97 21.81 -4.29
CA PRO A 90 -4.47 21.29 -5.58
C PRO A 90 -2.95 21.23 -5.65
N THR A 91 -2.25 22.19 -5.04
CA THR A 91 -0.79 22.20 -4.96
C THR A 91 -0.23 21.03 -4.16
N TRP A 92 -0.92 20.58 -3.10
CA TRP A 92 -0.54 19.40 -2.32
C TRP A 92 -0.91 18.12 -3.05
N GLN A 93 -2.09 18.07 -3.67
CA GLN A 93 -2.50 16.99 -4.54
C GLN A 93 -1.45 16.72 -5.65
N HIS A 94 -0.93 17.76 -6.28
CA HIS A 94 0.12 17.64 -7.30
C HIS A 94 1.39 16.93 -6.78
N THR A 95 1.73 17.07 -5.49
CA THR A 95 2.92 16.42 -4.91
C THR A 95 2.82 14.89 -4.86
N THR A 96 1.62 14.35 -5.03
CA THR A 96 1.37 12.89 -5.07
C THR A 96 1.58 12.28 -6.44
N ASN A 97 1.61 13.09 -7.51
CA ASN A 97 1.56 12.62 -8.89
C ASN A 97 2.92 12.25 -9.48
N TYR A 98 3.74 11.52 -8.71
CA TYR A 98 5.09 11.13 -9.12
C TYR A 98 5.35 9.65 -8.87
N TYR A 99 6.16 9.04 -9.73
CA TYR A 99 6.52 7.61 -9.59
C TYR A 99 7.25 7.27 -8.30
N TYR A 100 7.92 8.23 -7.64
CA TYR A 100 8.54 7.98 -6.33
C TYR A 100 7.50 7.85 -5.21
N ASN A 101 6.25 8.28 -5.44
CA ASN A 101 5.14 8.11 -4.51
C ASN A 101 4.35 6.82 -4.82
N THR A 102 4.84 5.97 -5.73
CA THR A 102 4.16 4.74 -6.10
C THR A 102 5.02 3.52 -5.87
N VAL A 103 4.36 2.40 -5.61
CA VAL A 103 4.96 1.08 -5.50
C VAL A 103 4.20 0.08 -6.37
N PRO A 104 4.83 -1.02 -6.81
CA PRO A 104 4.15 -2.01 -7.63
C PRO A 104 3.11 -2.79 -6.80
N LEU A 105 1.83 -2.67 -7.10
CA LEU A 105 0.77 -3.46 -6.47
C LEU A 105 0.01 -4.26 -7.52
N TRP A 106 -0.45 -5.46 -7.17
CA TRP A 106 -1.43 -6.15 -8.01
C TRP A 106 -2.70 -5.32 -8.08
N GLN A 107 -3.22 -5.09 -9.29
CA GLN A 107 -4.35 -4.19 -9.50
C GLN A 107 -5.58 -4.61 -8.70
N THR A 108 -5.86 -5.92 -8.62
CA THR A 108 -6.99 -6.44 -7.84
C THR A 108 -6.87 -6.15 -6.33
N ILE A 109 -5.64 -5.98 -5.84
CA ILE A 109 -5.34 -5.62 -4.45
C ILE A 109 -5.41 -4.11 -4.26
N ASN A 110 -4.78 -3.36 -5.17
CA ASN A 110 -4.78 -1.90 -5.18
C ASN A 110 -6.22 -1.36 -5.21
N ASP A 111 -7.07 -1.87 -6.11
CA ASP A 111 -8.47 -1.47 -6.23
C ASP A 111 -9.40 -2.15 -5.20
N GLY A 112 -8.91 -3.21 -4.56
CA GLY A 112 -9.61 -4.02 -3.56
C GLY A 112 -9.48 -3.46 -2.14
N ASN A 113 -8.96 -4.29 -1.23
CA ASN A 113 -8.94 -3.97 0.20
C ASN A 113 -8.00 -2.81 0.53
N TRP A 114 -6.98 -2.54 -0.30
CA TRP A 114 -6.10 -1.38 -0.13
C TRP A 114 -6.86 -0.06 -0.30
N ASN A 115 -7.55 0.11 -1.43
CA ASN A 115 -8.42 1.26 -1.67
C ASN A 115 -9.57 1.35 -0.65
N PHE A 116 -10.12 0.21 -0.20
CA PHE A 116 -11.12 0.19 0.86
C PHE A 116 -10.58 0.79 2.16
N ILE A 117 -9.43 0.32 2.66
CA ILE A 117 -8.91 0.77 3.95
C ILE A 117 -8.50 2.25 3.92
N GLU A 118 -8.00 2.74 2.78
CA GLU A 118 -7.71 4.18 2.60
C GLU A 118 -8.97 5.04 2.71
N LYS A 119 -10.06 4.64 2.05
CA LYS A 119 -11.36 5.31 2.17
C LYS A 119 -11.90 5.24 3.59
N PHE A 120 -11.74 4.09 4.24
CA PHE A 120 -12.24 3.86 5.59
C PHE A 120 -11.50 4.71 6.63
N ILE A 121 -10.16 4.79 6.58
CA ILE A 121 -9.36 5.66 7.45
C ILE A 121 -9.71 7.13 7.24
N ARG A 122 -9.90 7.57 5.99
CA ARG A 122 -10.38 8.93 5.69
C ARG A 122 -11.74 9.22 6.33
N LYS A 123 -12.69 8.31 6.17
CA LYS A 123 -14.02 8.43 6.77
C LYS A 123 -13.91 8.51 8.30
N PHE A 124 -13.16 7.60 8.92
CA PHE A 124 -12.90 7.59 10.36
C PHE A 124 -12.31 8.92 10.87
N ALA A 125 -11.29 9.44 10.19
CA ALA A 125 -10.66 10.71 10.54
C ALA A 125 -11.65 11.88 10.46
N MET A 126 -12.50 11.91 9.42
CA MET A 126 -13.52 12.95 9.22
C MET A 126 -14.63 12.89 10.28
N GLU A 127 -15.17 11.70 10.55
CA GLU A 127 -16.27 11.51 11.50
C GLU A 127 -15.85 11.83 12.94
N ASN A 128 -14.61 11.50 13.31
CA ASN A 128 -14.05 11.80 14.63
C ASN A 128 -13.33 13.16 14.72
N LYS A 129 -13.24 13.89 13.61
CA LYS A 129 -12.51 15.17 13.50
C LYS A 129 -11.06 15.06 14.00
N LEU A 130 -10.38 13.99 13.60
CA LEU A 130 -9.00 13.71 13.98
C LEU A 130 -8.04 14.08 12.86
N ASP A 131 -6.97 14.79 13.22
CA ASP A 131 -5.82 14.95 12.34
C ASP A 131 -4.84 13.81 12.62
N LEU A 132 -4.68 12.91 11.66
CA LEU A 132 -3.89 11.70 11.80
C LEU A 132 -2.57 11.83 11.04
N VAL A 133 -1.49 11.31 11.61
CA VAL A 133 -0.23 11.13 10.88
C VAL A 133 -0.25 9.74 10.27
N ILE A 134 -0.23 9.69 8.95
CA ILE A 134 -0.29 8.46 8.18
C ILE A 134 1.11 8.19 7.65
N THR A 135 1.66 7.02 7.98
CA THR A 135 2.87 6.51 7.31
C THR A 135 2.50 5.27 6.52
N THR A 136 2.77 5.29 5.22
CA THR A 136 2.52 4.18 4.31
C THR A 136 3.83 3.66 3.77
N GLY A 137 4.04 2.35 3.81
CA GLY A 137 5.27 1.75 3.31
C GLY A 137 5.10 0.34 2.83
N ILE A 138 6.21 -0.24 2.41
CA ILE A 138 6.30 -1.60 1.88
C ILE A 138 7.15 -2.49 2.79
N PHE A 139 7.02 -3.81 2.68
CA PHE A 139 7.88 -4.75 3.38
C PHE A 139 8.00 -6.08 2.63
N GLU A 140 9.22 -6.65 2.64
CA GLU A 140 9.65 -7.83 1.90
C GLU A 140 9.47 -7.74 0.37
N ASN A 141 10.26 -8.55 -0.35
CA ASN A 141 10.04 -8.78 -1.77
C ASN A 141 9.06 -9.95 -1.96
N LEU A 142 8.16 -9.85 -2.92
CA LEU A 142 7.23 -10.92 -3.25
C LEU A 142 7.98 -12.03 -4.01
N SER A 143 7.67 -13.27 -3.70
CA SER A 143 8.12 -14.43 -4.47
C SER A 143 6.94 -15.31 -4.87
N MET A 144 6.99 -15.89 -6.07
CA MET A 144 5.96 -16.79 -6.60
C MET A 144 6.60 -17.91 -7.43
N GLU A 145 5.92 -19.06 -7.50
CA GLU A 145 6.36 -20.20 -8.32
C GLU A 145 6.17 -19.96 -9.82
N ASP A 146 7.17 -20.37 -10.60
CA ASP A 146 7.16 -20.47 -12.07
C ASP A 146 6.51 -21.76 -12.58
N ASP A 147 6.51 -21.96 -13.91
CA ASP A 147 5.98 -23.13 -14.60
C ASP A 147 6.63 -24.46 -14.17
N ASP A 148 7.89 -24.40 -13.70
CA ASP A 148 8.65 -25.57 -13.26
C ASP A 148 8.56 -25.79 -11.73
N GLY A 149 7.82 -24.93 -11.02
CA GLY A 149 7.65 -24.99 -9.57
C GLY A 149 8.80 -24.37 -8.77
N TYR A 150 9.74 -23.65 -9.41
CA TYR A 150 10.78 -22.93 -8.70
C TYR A 150 10.26 -21.58 -8.21
N THR A 151 10.62 -21.23 -6.97
CA THR A 151 10.28 -19.93 -6.39
C THR A 151 11.15 -18.83 -6.99
N GLN A 152 10.50 -17.84 -7.59
CA GLN A 152 11.15 -16.67 -8.20
C GLN A 152 10.82 -15.41 -7.40
N GLU A 153 11.81 -14.56 -7.16
CA GLU A 153 11.58 -13.21 -6.64
C GLU A 153 11.07 -12.27 -7.75
N LEU A 154 10.17 -11.35 -7.37
CA LEU A 154 9.46 -10.52 -8.33
C LEU A 154 10.02 -9.10 -8.41
N PHE A 155 10.36 -8.69 -9.62
CA PHE A 155 10.80 -7.33 -9.94
C PHE A 155 10.08 -6.83 -11.19
N MET A 156 9.80 -5.53 -11.24
CA MET A 156 9.28 -4.90 -12.46
C MET A 156 10.32 -4.87 -13.58
N VAL A 157 11.61 -4.94 -13.25
CA VAL A 157 12.74 -5.10 -14.20
C VAL A 157 13.59 -6.30 -13.77
N PRO A 158 13.19 -7.54 -14.15
CA PRO A 158 13.78 -8.76 -13.60
C PRO A 158 15.27 -8.93 -13.93
N PHE A 159 15.69 -8.59 -15.16
CA PHE A 159 17.09 -8.76 -15.59
C PHE A 159 18.12 -7.93 -14.80
N GLN A 160 17.66 -6.89 -14.09
CA GLN A 160 18.51 -6.00 -13.30
C GLN A 160 18.10 -5.98 -11.82
N GLU A 161 17.10 -6.78 -11.45
CA GLU A 161 16.52 -6.82 -10.10
C GLU A 161 16.14 -5.41 -9.59
N LEU A 162 15.56 -4.58 -10.47
CA LEU A 162 15.13 -3.23 -10.12
C LEU A 162 13.62 -3.15 -9.94
N LEU A 163 13.21 -2.27 -9.02
CA LEU A 163 11.82 -2.04 -8.64
C LEU A 163 11.14 -3.36 -8.19
N PRO A 164 11.56 -3.90 -7.02
CA PRO A 164 10.94 -5.07 -6.40
C PRO A 164 9.43 -4.88 -6.23
N ILE A 165 8.69 -5.97 -6.40
CA ILE A 165 7.26 -6.01 -6.13
C ILE A 165 7.11 -6.37 -4.64
N PRO A 166 6.64 -5.46 -3.78
CA PRO A 166 6.58 -5.71 -2.35
C PRO A 166 5.63 -6.85 -2.01
N LYS A 167 5.97 -7.68 -1.02
CA LYS A 167 5.08 -8.74 -0.52
C LYS A 167 3.98 -8.18 0.38
N TYR A 168 4.30 -7.15 1.15
CA TYR A 168 3.35 -6.45 2.02
C TYR A 168 3.36 -4.96 1.75
N ILE A 169 2.17 -4.37 1.76
CA ILE A 169 1.99 -2.93 1.91
C ILE A 169 1.33 -2.67 3.26
N TRP A 170 1.82 -1.68 3.99
CA TRP A 170 1.37 -1.37 5.33
C TRP A 170 1.05 0.11 5.50
N LYS A 171 0.13 0.40 6.42
CA LYS A 171 -0.29 1.76 6.78
C LYS A 171 -0.33 1.90 8.29
N HIS A 172 0.62 2.64 8.83
CA HIS A 172 0.65 3.05 10.22
C HIS A 172 -0.16 4.33 10.39
N VAL A 173 -1.19 4.27 11.21
CA VAL A 173 -2.09 5.38 11.54
C VAL A 173 -1.82 5.80 12.97
N PHE A 174 -1.31 7.02 13.13
CA PHE A 174 -1.00 7.62 14.42
C PHE A 174 -1.90 8.82 14.71
N ASN A 175 -2.51 8.85 15.89
CA ASN A 175 -3.21 10.02 16.41
C ASN A 175 -2.30 10.77 17.41
N PRO A 176 -1.75 11.94 17.04
CA PRO A 176 -0.88 12.70 17.93
C PRO A 176 -1.56 13.22 19.20
N LYS A 177 -2.90 13.34 19.19
CA LYS A 177 -3.69 13.94 20.28
C LYS A 177 -3.62 13.12 21.57
N ASP A 178 -3.79 11.81 21.46
CA ASP A 178 -3.82 10.87 22.58
C ASP A 178 -2.71 9.81 22.50
N LYS A 179 -1.86 9.91 21.48
CA LYS A 179 -0.77 8.99 21.21
C LYS A 179 -1.23 7.56 20.92
N SER A 180 -2.41 7.42 20.31
CA SER A 180 -2.94 6.13 19.89
C SER A 180 -2.49 5.74 18.48
N CYS A 181 -2.25 4.45 18.24
CA CYS A 181 -1.74 3.94 16.97
C CYS A 181 -2.40 2.63 16.55
N ILE A 182 -2.47 2.39 15.24
CA ILE A 182 -2.74 1.07 14.68
C ILE A 182 -2.00 0.90 13.35
N VAL A 183 -1.62 -0.32 13.00
CA VAL A 183 -0.97 -0.64 11.74
C VAL A 183 -1.85 -1.60 10.94
N PHE A 184 -2.22 -1.21 9.72
CA PHE A 184 -2.87 -2.10 8.75
C PHE A 184 -1.81 -2.72 7.85
N ILE A 185 -1.92 -4.01 7.60
CA ILE A 185 -1.02 -4.74 6.70
C ILE A 185 -1.89 -5.44 5.67
N VAL A 186 -1.56 -5.27 4.40
CA VAL A 186 -2.20 -5.95 3.27
C VAL A 186 -1.17 -6.82 2.56
N HIS A 187 -1.49 -8.10 2.39
CA HIS A 187 -0.66 -9.04 1.63
C HIS A 187 -0.85 -8.80 0.13
N ASN A 188 0.21 -8.39 -0.56
CA ASN A 188 0.22 -8.06 -1.98
C ASN A 188 0.41 -9.32 -2.85
N ASN A 189 -0.41 -10.36 -2.68
CA ASN A 189 -0.39 -11.54 -3.54
C ASN A 189 -1.81 -12.11 -3.75
N PRO A 190 -2.45 -11.86 -4.91
CA PRO A 190 -3.82 -12.30 -5.16
C PRO A 190 -3.92 -13.79 -5.50
N PHE A 191 -2.78 -14.47 -5.64
CA PHE A 191 -2.67 -15.89 -5.98
C PHE A 191 -2.32 -16.76 -4.76
N SER A 192 -2.17 -16.14 -3.59
CA SER A 192 -1.88 -16.85 -2.34
C SER A 192 -3.12 -17.56 -1.81
N GLU A 193 -3.02 -18.87 -1.59
CA GLU A 193 -4.10 -19.64 -0.93
C GLU A 193 -4.21 -19.28 0.55
N ILE A 194 -3.06 -19.15 1.23
CA ILE A 194 -2.99 -18.82 2.66
C ILE A 194 -2.11 -17.56 2.81
N PRO A 195 -2.70 -16.37 3.02
CA PRO A 195 -1.93 -15.17 3.27
C PRO A 195 -1.23 -15.26 4.64
N LEU A 196 0.09 -15.13 4.67
CA LEU A 196 0.85 -15.15 5.92
C LEU A 196 0.70 -13.80 6.64
N SER A 197 0.18 -13.83 7.87
CA SER A 197 0.10 -12.65 8.74
C SER A 197 1.45 -12.38 9.42
N LEU A 198 1.81 -11.09 9.55
CA LEU A 198 2.99 -10.66 10.30
C LEU A 198 2.73 -10.53 11.81
N CYS A 199 1.46 -10.56 12.24
CA CYS A 199 1.09 -10.38 13.65
C CYS A 199 -0.24 -11.09 13.98
N SER A 200 -0.62 -11.11 15.26
CA SER A 200 -1.99 -11.43 15.65
C SER A 200 -2.94 -10.32 15.21
N ASN A 201 -4.01 -10.68 14.49
CA ASN A 201 -4.97 -9.72 13.98
C ASN A 201 -5.83 -9.12 15.10
N ILE A 202 -5.66 -7.82 15.37
CA ILE A 202 -6.41 -7.09 16.40
C ILE A 202 -7.58 -6.26 15.85
N CYS A 203 -7.94 -6.38 14.56
CA CYS A 203 -8.94 -5.49 13.94
C CYS A 203 -10.25 -5.46 14.72
N LYS A 204 -10.83 -6.63 14.97
CA LYS A 204 -12.12 -6.78 15.66
C LYS A 204 -12.13 -6.19 17.07
N GLU A 205 -11.06 -6.42 17.83
CA GLU A 205 -10.94 -5.97 19.23
C GLU A 205 -10.98 -4.44 19.36
N TYR A 206 -10.52 -3.73 18.34
CA TYR A 206 -10.41 -2.27 18.30
C TYR A 206 -11.38 -1.61 17.30
N GLY A 207 -12.41 -2.33 16.84
CA GLY A 207 -13.48 -1.76 16.01
C GLY A 207 -13.09 -1.48 14.56
N TRP A 208 -12.09 -2.18 14.04
CA TRP A 208 -11.68 -2.09 12.63
C TRP A 208 -12.20 -3.27 11.82
N PRO A 209 -12.43 -3.12 10.50
CA PRO A 209 -12.90 -4.20 9.63
C PRO A 209 -12.01 -5.45 9.70
N ASP A 210 -12.60 -6.60 10.05
CA ASP A 210 -11.91 -7.88 10.23
C ASP A 210 -12.27 -8.94 9.17
N ASP A 211 -13.19 -8.61 8.26
CA ASP A 211 -13.70 -9.49 7.20
C ASP A 211 -12.91 -9.40 5.88
N LEU A 212 -11.88 -8.55 5.82
CA LEU A 212 -11.05 -8.29 4.63
C LEU A 212 -10.00 -9.38 4.39
N THR A 213 -10.43 -10.64 4.26
CA THR A 213 -9.55 -11.83 4.23
C THR A 213 -9.32 -12.43 2.84
N ASP A 214 -10.04 -11.96 1.81
CA ASP A 214 -9.91 -12.46 0.44
C ASP A 214 -8.55 -12.06 -0.17
N SER A 215 -7.66 -13.04 -0.37
CA SER A 215 -6.35 -12.85 -1.02
C SER A 215 -6.47 -12.14 -2.36
N LYS A 216 -7.50 -12.43 -3.17
CA LYS A 216 -7.67 -11.83 -4.51
C LYS A 216 -7.80 -10.30 -4.44
N LYS A 217 -8.32 -9.79 -3.32
CA LYS A 217 -8.48 -8.36 -3.02
C LYS A 217 -7.41 -7.81 -2.07
N GLY A 218 -6.48 -8.66 -1.63
CA GLY A 218 -5.43 -8.36 -0.66
C GLY A 218 -5.91 -8.59 0.76
N ALA A 219 -5.61 -9.77 1.31
CA ALA A 219 -5.95 -10.08 2.69
C ALA A 219 -5.30 -9.07 3.65
N MET A 220 -6.07 -8.58 4.61
CA MET A 220 -5.68 -7.51 5.53
C MET A 220 -5.72 -7.99 6.99
N THR A 221 -4.76 -7.50 7.77
CA THR A 221 -4.73 -7.65 9.22
C THR A 221 -4.40 -6.32 9.90
N CYS A 222 -4.88 -6.13 11.13
CA CYS A 222 -4.48 -5.03 11.99
C CYS A 222 -3.49 -5.51 13.03
N CYS A 223 -2.48 -4.69 13.32
CA CYS A 223 -1.43 -4.99 14.28
C CYS A 223 -1.19 -3.80 15.21
N SER A 224 -0.63 -4.09 16.39
CA SER A 224 -0.03 -3.04 17.22
C SER A 224 1.27 -2.53 16.58
N TYR A 225 1.59 -1.27 16.86
CA TYR A 225 2.85 -0.66 16.41
C TYR A 225 4.07 -1.45 16.94
N GLU A 226 4.05 -1.84 18.22
CA GLU A 226 5.15 -2.55 18.88
C GLU A 226 5.51 -3.86 18.16
N ASN A 227 4.53 -4.73 17.93
CA ASN A 227 4.73 -6.01 17.25
C ASN A 227 5.32 -5.83 15.84
N ILE A 228 4.85 -4.82 15.10
CA ILE A 228 5.30 -4.60 13.73
C ILE A 228 6.65 -3.90 13.67
N LYS A 229 6.95 -2.98 14.60
CA LYS A 229 8.25 -2.33 14.66
C LYS A 229 9.38 -3.34 14.94
N GLU A 230 9.08 -4.43 15.65
CA GLU A 230 10.03 -5.54 15.82
C GLU A 230 10.36 -6.27 14.51
N ILE A 231 9.43 -6.30 13.55
CA ILE A 231 9.59 -6.98 12.27
C ILE A 231 10.14 -6.01 11.21
N ILE A 232 9.50 -4.84 11.07
CA ILE A 232 9.83 -3.80 10.10
C ILE A 232 10.73 -2.75 10.77
N LYS A 233 12.01 -3.06 10.91
CA LYS A 233 12.96 -2.23 11.68
C LYS A 233 13.09 -0.78 11.18
N PHE A 234 12.91 -0.54 9.88
CA PHE A 234 13.01 0.80 9.27
C PHE A 234 11.74 1.65 9.41
N MET A 235 10.65 1.11 9.99
CA MET A 235 9.44 1.88 10.27
C MET A 235 9.78 3.07 11.20
N PRO A 236 9.22 4.28 11.03
CA PRO A 236 9.63 5.44 11.82
C PRO A 236 9.33 5.26 13.32
N GLU A 237 10.20 5.79 14.16
CA GLU A 237 9.97 5.87 15.61
C GLU A 237 8.71 6.71 15.89
N THR A 238 7.78 6.15 16.65
CA THR A 238 6.53 6.82 17.03
C THR A 238 6.21 6.47 18.48
N GLU A 239 5.88 7.49 19.29
CA GLU A 239 5.49 7.29 20.70
C GLU A 239 4.05 6.77 20.79
N CYS A 240 3.82 5.51 20.41
CA CYS A 240 2.53 4.83 20.51
C CYS A 240 2.27 4.33 21.93
N LYS A 241 1.30 4.93 22.63
CA LYS A 241 0.98 4.59 24.03
C LYS A 241 -0.19 3.64 24.18
N VAL A 242 -1.16 3.75 23.29
CA VAL A 242 -2.38 2.94 23.31
C VAL A 242 -2.76 2.56 21.86
N ILE A 243 -3.61 1.56 21.71
CA ILE A 243 -4.10 1.19 20.37
C ILE A 243 -5.21 2.15 19.94
N LEU A 244 -5.16 2.60 18.69
CA LEU A 244 -6.20 3.44 18.10
C LEU A 244 -7.47 2.61 17.89
N ARG A 245 -8.52 2.97 18.64
CA ARG A 245 -9.84 2.34 18.59
C ARG A 245 -10.76 3.11 17.65
N ASN A 246 -11.63 2.38 16.97
CA ASN A 246 -12.74 2.93 16.20
C ASN A 246 -14.07 2.62 16.88
N ASP A 247 -14.52 3.57 17.71
CA ASP A 247 -15.77 3.46 18.51
C ASP A 247 -17.05 3.62 17.66
N ILE A 248 -16.94 3.94 16.37
CA ILE A 248 -18.10 4.18 15.50
C ILE A 248 -18.90 2.89 15.26
N ILE A 249 -18.26 1.72 15.32
CA ILE A 249 -18.94 0.44 15.08
C ILE A 249 -19.93 0.10 16.22
N ASP A 250 -19.67 0.54 17.45
CA ASP A 250 -20.58 0.29 18.59
C ASP A 250 -21.89 1.10 18.52
N LEU A 251 -21.95 2.15 17.69
CA LEU A 251 -23.15 2.98 17.49
C LEU A 251 -24.10 2.47 16.40
N LEU A 252 -23.74 1.43 15.66
CA LEU A 252 -24.60 0.81 14.63
C LEU A 252 -25.20 -0.53 15.08
N VAL A 253 -24.90 -0.98 16.30
CA VAL A 253 -25.37 -2.26 16.87
C VAL A 253 -26.32 -2.06 18.07
N ASN A 254 -26.73 -0.81 18.38
CA ASN A 254 -27.77 -0.50 19.37
C ASN A 254 -28.91 0.31 18.77
#